data_AF-A0A6V7Y6H4-F1
#
_entry.id   AF-A0A6V7Y6H4-F1
#
_cell.length_a   1.000
_cell.length_b   1.000
_cell.length_c   1.000
_cell.angle_alpha   90.00
_cell.angle_beta   90.00
_cell.angle_gamma   90.00
#
_symmetry.space_group_name_H-M   'P 1'
#
loop_
_entity.id
_entity.type
_entity.pdbx_description
1 polymer ?
#
loop_
_entity_poly.entity_id
_entity_poly.type
_entity_poly.pdbx_seq_one_letter_code
_entity_poly.pdbx_strand_id
1 'polypeptide(L)'
;MFSNLIQLVESIAQNLTFPVEYSQQPALSTFSAWNLLINSAKNSLLIAAYKSSLRGKHVLGEQALNNISFQGEKMFDALIGAGLDRGIQIKMVENAVAKDKGDNEDGTSLAKRGVLNRRVLDLQKIFNTGVMHSKVIVADNKHFYLGSANLDWRSLTQVINL
;
A
#
# COMPACT_ATOMS: atom_id res chain seq x y z
N MET A 1 -9.75 -9.33 15.09
CA MET A 1 -10.62 -8.25 15.60
C MET A 1 -9.70 -7.12 16.02
N PHE A 2 -9.94 -5.87 15.60
CA PHE A 2 -9.09 -4.74 15.98
C PHE A 2 -9.30 -4.41 17.46
N SER A 3 -8.22 -4.15 18.19
CA SER A 3 -8.28 -3.52 19.51
C SER A 3 -8.37 -1.99 19.34
N ASN A 4 -8.84 -1.26 20.36
CA ASN A 4 -8.84 0.20 20.36
C ASN A 4 -7.43 0.81 20.64
N LEU A 5 -6.36 0.03 20.44
CA LEU A 5 -4.99 0.43 20.76
C LEU A 5 -4.20 0.67 19.47
N ILE A 6 -3.31 1.65 19.50
CA ILE A 6 -2.33 1.88 18.43
C ILE A 6 -1.25 0.82 18.57
N GLN A 7 -0.90 0.17 17.45
CA GLN A 7 0.14 -0.84 17.38
C GLN A 7 1.21 -0.41 16.38
N LEU A 8 2.49 -0.59 16.76
CA LEU A 8 3.62 -0.42 15.85
C LEU A 8 3.61 -1.55 14.81
N VAL A 9 3.85 -1.18 13.56
CA VAL A 9 4.01 -2.12 12.44
C VAL A 9 5.30 -1.79 11.71
N GLU A 10 5.96 -2.79 11.15
CA GLU A 10 7.20 -2.54 10.40
C GLU A 10 7.35 -3.48 9.21
N SER A 11 8.02 -3.07 8.14
CA SER A 11 8.50 -4.01 7.14
C SER A 11 9.94 -4.39 7.45
N ILE A 12 10.27 -5.66 7.32
CA ILE A 12 11.65 -6.16 7.43
C ILE A 12 12.05 -6.62 6.03
N ALA A 13 13.19 -6.12 5.53
CA ALA A 13 13.67 -6.54 4.22
C ALA A 13 13.95 -8.05 4.23
N GLN A 14 13.64 -8.71 3.12
CA GLN A 14 13.93 -10.13 2.95
C GLN A 14 15.44 -10.39 3.19
N ASN A 15 15.75 -11.52 3.82
CA ASN A 15 17.11 -11.97 4.18
C ASN A 15 17.82 -11.17 5.29
N LEU A 16 17.12 -10.31 6.03
CA LEU A 16 17.62 -9.77 7.30
C LEU A 16 17.21 -10.67 8.48
N THR A 17 18.18 -11.00 9.33
CA THR A 17 17.97 -11.71 10.59
C THR A 17 18.31 -10.81 11.78
N PHE A 18 17.42 -10.79 12.78
CA PHE A 18 17.65 -10.07 14.04
C PHE A 18 18.15 -11.00 15.14
N PRO A 19 18.89 -10.48 16.14
CA PRO A 19 19.22 -11.24 17.35
C PRO A 19 17.96 -11.77 18.05
N VAL A 20 18.09 -12.92 18.72
CA VAL A 20 16.97 -13.66 19.34
C VAL A 20 16.14 -12.78 20.30
N GLU A 21 16.77 -11.81 20.96
CA GLU A 21 16.14 -10.85 21.87
C GLU A 21 15.06 -9.99 21.20
N TYR A 22 15.23 -9.62 19.93
CA TYR A 22 14.22 -8.91 19.12
C TYR A 22 13.13 -9.83 18.58
N SER A 23 13.43 -11.12 18.43
CA SER A 23 12.51 -12.10 17.85
C SER A 23 11.41 -12.60 18.80
N GLN A 24 11.47 -12.23 20.08
CA GLN A 24 10.53 -12.72 21.10
C GLN A 24 9.13 -12.11 20.97
N GLN A 25 9.00 -10.89 20.43
CA GLN A 25 7.73 -10.25 20.04
C GLN A 25 7.92 -9.29 18.87
N PRO A 26 8.08 -9.78 17.62
CA PRO A 26 8.23 -8.91 16.46
C PRO A 26 6.96 -8.07 16.24
N ALA A 27 7.12 -6.82 15.83
CA ALA A 27 5.99 -5.98 15.44
C ALA A 27 5.22 -6.64 14.28
N LEU A 28 3.92 -6.35 14.17
CA LEU A 28 3.11 -6.85 13.07
C LEU A 28 3.69 -6.30 11.76
N SER A 29 3.88 -7.16 10.75
CA SER A 29 4.47 -6.66 9.51
C SER A 29 3.56 -5.63 8.82
N THR A 30 4.12 -4.63 8.14
CA THR A 30 3.33 -3.66 7.34
C THR A 30 2.38 -4.38 6.37
N PHE A 31 2.86 -5.45 5.72
CA PHE A 31 2.04 -6.30 4.86
C PHE A 31 0.86 -6.92 5.62
N SER A 32 1.11 -7.52 6.80
CA SER A 32 0.06 -8.12 7.62
C SER A 32 -0.95 -7.08 8.11
N ALA A 33 -0.50 -5.88 8.48
CA ALA A 33 -1.34 -4.78 8.90
C ALA A 33 -2.25 -4.29 7.78
N TRP A 34 -1.70 -4.09 6.57
CA TRP A 34 -2.48 -3.72 5.39
C TRP A 34 -3.47 -4.82 5.01
N ASN A 35 -3.04 -6.07 5.00
CA ASN A 35 -3.90 -7.21 4.72
C ASN A 35 -5.07 -7.29 5.70
N LEU A 36 -4.82 -7.04 6.98
CA LEU A 36 -5.86 -7.00 8.01
C LEU A 36 -6.84 -5.84 7.79
N LEU A 37 -6.34 -4.62 7.53
CA LEU A 37 -7.16 -3.43 7.25
C LEU A 37 -8.06 -3.64 6.03
N ILE A 38 -7.48 -4.04 4.90
CA ILE A 38 -8.19 -4.20 3.63
C ILE A 38 -9.26 -5.30 3.74
N ASN A 39 -8.90 -6.47 4.26
CA ASN A 39 -9.84 -7.60 4.34
C ASN A 39 -10.92 -7.43 5.42
N SER A 40 -10.65 -6.63 6.45
CA SER A 40 -11.62 -6.40 7.52
C SER A 40 -12.60 -5.26 7.24
N ALA A 41 -12.26 -4.32 6.35
CA ALA A 41 -13.12 -3.19 5.97
C ALA A 41 -14.49 -3.68 5.48
N LYS A 42 -15.58 -3.02 5.88
CA LYS A 42 -16.97 -3.43 5.59
C LYS A 42 -17.73 -2.46 4.69
N ASN A 43 -17.32 -1.19 4.65
CA ASN A 43 -18.03 -0.15 3.92
C ASN A 43 -17.08 0.68 3.04
N SER A 44 -15.91 1.05 3.56
CA SER A 44 -15.03 1.98 2.85
C SER A 44 -13.54 1.78 3.13
N LEU A 45 -12.75 2.11 2.11
CA LEU A 45 -11.31 2.31 2.21
C LEU A 45 -10.95 3.68 1.62
N LEU A 46 -10.24 4.49 2.40
CA LEU A 46 -9.66 5.75 1.95
C LEU A 46 -8.15 5.59 1.89
N ILE A 47 -7.54 5.89 0.75
CA ILE A 47 -6.11 5.70 0.51
C ILE A 47 -5.51 7.05 0.08
N ALA A 48 -4.46 7.49 0.77
CA ALA A 48 -3.61 8.58 0.33
C ALA A 48 -2.21 8.01 0.04
N ALA A 49 -1.80 8.05 -1.22
CA ALA A 49 -0.57 7.42 -1.68
C ALA A 49 0.35 8.42 -2.37
N TYR A 50 1.62 8.43 -2.00
CA TYR A 50 2.66 9.10 -2.77
C TYR A 50 2.82 8.46 -4.16
N LYS A 51 2.76 7.12 -4.22
CA LYS A 51 2.86 6.36 -5.46
C LYS A 51 2.28 4.96 -5.27
N SER A 52 1.88 4.33 -6.38
CA SER A 52 1.43 2.94 -6.42
C SER A 52 2.19 2.09 -7.44
N SER A 53 2.77 0.98 -6.98
CA SER A 53 3.47 0.00 -7.81
C SER A 53 3.52 -1.35 -7.07
N LEU A 54 2.37 -1.98 -6.87
CA LEU A 54 2.21 -3.20 -6.08
C LEU A 54 2.69 -4.48 -6.79
N ARG A 55 2.61 -4.58 -8.11
CA ARG A 55 2.80 -5.85 -8.84
C ARG A 55 4.20 -6.11 -9.37
N GLY A 56 5.14 -5.16 -9.23
CA GLY A 56 6.53 -5.29 -9.70
C GLY A 56 6.75 -5.35 -11.21
N LYS A 57 5.82 -5.93 -11.98
CA LYS A 57 5.89 -6.16 -13.44
C LYS A 57 6.16 -4.90 -14.26
N HIS A 58 5.67 -3.74 -13.80
CA HIS A 58 5.86 -2.47 -14.50
C HIS A 58 7.30 -1.95 -14.37
N VAL A 59 8.06 -2.47 -13.41
CA VAL A 59 9.46 -2.12 -13.19
C VAL A 59 10.38 -3.22 -13.68
N LEU A 60 10.14 -4.45 -13.22
CA LEU A 60 11.01 -5.62 -13.38
C LEU A 60 10.77 -6.40 -14.70
N GLY A 61 9.65 -6.17 -15.40
CA GLY A 61 9.28 -6.96 -16.57
C GLY A 61 9.18 -8.45 -16.23
N GLU A 62 9.83 -9.30 -17.05
CA GLU A 62 9.85 -10.76 -16.87
C GLU A 62 10.49 -11.21 -15.54
N GLN A 63 11.37 -10.40 -14.93
CA GLN A 63 11.99 -10.73 -13.63
C GLN A 63 11.00 -10.67 -12.46
N ALA A 64 9.81 -10.08 -12.64
CA ALA A 64 8.75 -10.14 -11.63
C ALA A 64 8.32 -11.59 -11.31
N LEU A 65 8.59 -12.55 -12.22
CA LEU A 65 8.29 -13.96 -12.04
C LEU A 65 9.07 -14.63 -10.90
N ASN A 66 10.11 -13.99 -10.35
CA ASN A 66 10.92 -14.51 -9.25
C ASN A 66 10.29 -14.29 -7.85
N ASN A 67 8.98 -14.04 -7.78
CA ASN A 67 8.18 -13.95 -6.54
C ASN A 67 8.58 -12.82 -5.55
N ILE A 68 9.40 -11.86 -5.97
CA ILE A 68 9.89 -10.75 -5.12
C ILE A 68 8.75 -9.78 -4.77
N SER A 69 7.78 -9.61 -5.67
CA SER A 69 6.60 -8.75 -5.52
C SER A 69 5.38 -9.42 -4.89
N PHE A 70 5.48 -10.68 -4.45
CA PHE A 70 4.34 -11.48 -3.97
C PHE A 70 3.43 -10.77 -2.96
N GLN A 71 4.02 -10.11 -1.97
CA GLN A 71 3.26 -9.38 -0.96
C GLN A 71 2.50 -8.20 -1.57
N GLY A 72 3.11 -7.48 -2.51
CA GLY A 72 2.45 -6.41 -3.25
C GLY A 72 1.34 -6.94 -4.16
N GLU A 73 1.57 -8.05 -4.86
CA GLU A 73 0.55 -8.72 -5.69
C GLU A 73 -0.66 -9.15 -4.85
N LYS A 74 -0.43 -9.75 -3.68
CA LYS A 74 -1.50 -10.06 -2.72
C LYS A 74 -2.28 -8.81 -2.29
N MET A 75 -1.62 -7.68 -2.09
CA MET A 75 -2.31 -6.43 -1.74
C MET A 75 -3.14 -5.89 -2.92
N PHE A 76 -2.62 -6.03 -4.14
CA PHE A 76 -3.35 -5.67 -5.35
C PHE A 76 -4.62 -6.52 -5.51
N ASP A 77 -4.53 -7.83 -5.30
CA ASP A 77 -5.68 -8.74 -5.36
C ASP A 77 -6.66 -8.52 -4.22
N ALA A 78 -6.18 -8.23 -3.00
CA ALA A 78 -7.04 -7.88 -1.88
C ALA A 78 -7.87 -6.61 -2.14
N LEU A 79 -7.28 -5.60 -2.82
CA LEU A 79 -8.02 -4.40 -3.24
C LEU A 79 -9.07 -4.73 -4.31
N ILE A 80 -8.77 -5.62 -5.26
CA ILE A 80 -9.75 -6.10 -6.24
C ILE A 80 -10.92 -6.77 -5.54
N GLY A 81 -10.66 -7.75 -4.67
CA GLY A 81 -11.72 -8.46 -3.96
C GLY A 81 -12.53 -7.54 -3.03
N ALA A 82 -11.90 -6.53 -2.44
CA ALA A 82 -12.60 -5.51 -1.68
C ALA A 82 -13.56 -4.70 -2.56
N GLY A 83 -13.09 -4.15 -3.68
CA GLY A 83 -13.89 -3.26 -4.52
C GLY A 83 -14.95 -3.99 -5.34
N LEU A 84 -14.60 -5.11 -5.97
CA LEU A 84 -15.48 -5.80 -6.92
C LEU A 84 -16.34 -6.87 -6.28
N ASP A 85 -15.78 -7.71 -5.40
CA ASP A 85 -16.51 -8.87 -4.87
C ASP A 85 -17.33 -8.48 -3.64
N ARG A 86 -16.78 -7.61 -2.79
CA ARG A 86 -17.41 -7.17 -1.53
C ARG A 86 -18.12 -5.82 -1.64
N GLY A 87 -18.02 -5.13 -2.78
CA GLY A 87 -18.67 -3.84 -3.02
C GLY A 87 -18.20 -2.71 -2.08
N ILE A 88 -16.99 -2.80 -1.54
CA ILE A 88 -16.43 -1.78 -0.64
C ILE A 88 -16.15 -0.51 -1.43
N GLN A 89 -16.56 0.65 -0.91
CA GLN A 89 -16.23 1.92 -1.54
C GLN A 89 -14.76 2.27 -1.31
N ILE A 90 -13.93 2.12 -2.35
CA ILE A 90 -12.51 2.49 -2.29
C ILE A 90 -12.31 3.85 -2.97
N LYS A 91 -11.76 4.83 -2.24
CA LYS A 91 -11.34 6.13 -2.77
C LYS A 91 -9.84 6.30 -2.56
N MET A 92 -9.15 6.74 -3.60
CA MET A 92 -7.72 6.99 -3.55
C MET A 92 -7.38 8.39 -4.04
N VAL A 93 -6.56 9.11 -3.29
CA VAL A 93 -5.83 10.28 -3.77
C VAL A 93 -4.36 9.90 -3.94
N GLU A 94 -3.77 10.26 -5.07
CA GLU A 94 -2.39 9.91 -5.40
C GLU A 94 -1.60 11.10 -5.97
N ASN A 95 -0.31 11.20 -5.67
CA ASN A 95 0.56 12.23 -6.26
C ASN A 95 0.62 12.11 -7.79
N ALA A 96 0.54 13.24 -8.49
CA ALA A 96 0.53 13.26 -9.96
C ALA A 96 1.85 12.85 -10.59
N VAL A 97 2.94 13.39 -10.05
CA VAL A 97 4.26 13.29 -10.66
C VAL A 97 4.88 11.96 -10.27
N ALA A 98 4.96 11.04 -11.23
CA ALA A 98 5.72 9.80 -11.09
C ALA A 98 7.22 10.14 -10.98
N LYS A 99 7.92 9.49 -10.04
CA LYS A 99 9.36 9.67 -9.85
C LYS A 99 10.16 8.57 -10.54
N ASP A 100 9.68 7.33 -10.40
CA ASP A 100 10.34 6.13 -10.89
C ASP A 100 9.49 5.42 -11.94
N LYS A 101 10.14 4.56 -12.74
CA LYS A 101 9.44 3.68 -13.69
C LYS A 101 8.40 2.83 -12.96
N GLY A 102 7.19 2.80 -13.49
CA GLY A 102 6.10 1.98 -12.98
C GLY A 102 5.36 2.55 -11.76
N ASP A 103 5.73 3.75 -11.29
CA ASP A 103 4.92 4.50 -10.34
C ASP A 103 3.56 4.84 -10.95
N ASN A 104 2.50 4.79 -10.14
CA ASN A 104 1.11 5.09 -10.46
C ASN A 104 0.41 4.10 -11.42
N GLU A 105 1.13 3.11 -11.96
CA GLU A 105 0.59 2.12 -12.90
C GLU A 105 -0.50 1.24 -12.26
N ASP A 106 -0.30 0.84 -11.01
CA ASP A 106 -1.25 -0.04 -10.32
C ASP A 106 -2.49 0.70 -9.84
N GLY A 107 -2.33 1.93 -9.36
CA GLY A 107 -3.46 2.84 -9.09
C GLY A 107 -4.31 3.10 -10.32
N THR A 108 -3.65 3.37 -11.46
CA THR A 108 -4.32 3.53 -12.76
C THR A 108 -5.02 2.24 -13.19
N SER A 109 -4.37 1.09 -13.04
CA SER A 109 -4.95 -0.21 -13.38
C SER A 109 -6.18 -0.55 -12.54
N LEU A 110 -6.17 -0.26 -11.24
CA LEU A 110 -7.32 -0.52 -10.35
C LEU A 110 -8.50 0.40 -10.71
N ALA A 111 -8.23 1.68 -10.96
CA ALA A 111 -9.25 2.64 -11.38
C ALA A 111 -9.90 2.25 -12.72
N LYS A 112 -9.10 1.86 -13.73
CA LYS A 112 -9.59 1.40 -15.04
C LYS A 112 -10.46 0.15 -14.94
N ARG A 113 -10.22 -0.70 -13.94
CA ARG A 113 -11.02 -1.91 -13.67
C ARG A 113 -12.29 -1.64 -12.86
N GLY A 114 -12.55 -0.39 -12.48
CA GLY A 114 -13.70 -0.03 -11.63
C GLY A 114 -13.53 -0.43 -10.16
N VAL A 115 -12.33 -0.85 -9.74
CA VAL A 115 -12.08 -1.33 -8.36
C VAL A 115 -12.13 -0.17 -7.36
N LEU A 116 -11.66 1.01 -7.76
CA LEU A 116 -11.59 2.19 -6.90
C LEU A 116 -11.83 3.48 -7.67
N ASN A 117 -12.26 4.52 -6.97
CA ASN A 117 -12.29 5.88 -7.50
C ASN A 117 -10.96 6.58 -7.19
N ARG A 118 -10.20 6.91 -8.23
CA ARG A 118 -8.87 7.54 -8.12
C ARG A 118 -8.94 9.02 -8.49
N ARG A 119 -8.35 9.87 -7.67
CA ARG A 119 -8.02 11.26 -7.96
C ARG A 119 -6.53 11.47 -7.88
N VAL A 120 -6.02 12.31 -8.76
CA VAL A 120 -4.60 12.64 -8.83
C VAL A 120 -4.42 14.07 -8.34
N LEU A 121 -3.48 14.28 -7.43
CA LEU A 121 -3.16 15.57 -6.85
C LEU A 121 -1.84 16.07 -7.42
N ASP A 122 -1.91 17.16 -8.19
CA ASP A 122 -0.75 17.81 -8.80
C ASP A 122 -0.45 19.11 -8.05
N LEU A 123 0.32 19.00 -6.96
CA LEU A 123 0.70 20.17 -6.15
C LEU A 123 1.60 21.13 -6.92
N GLN A 124 2.44 20.62 -7.83
CA GLN A 124 3.26 21.45 -8.71
C GLN A 124 2.38 22.34 -9.58
N LYS A 125 1.33 21.79 -10.19
CA LYS A 125 0.40 22.58 -11.00
C LYS A 125 -0.46 23.56 -10.18
N ILE A 126 -0.80 23.21 -8.93
CA ILE A 126 -1.68 24.03 -8.09
C ILE A 126 -0.92 25.15 -7.38
N PHE A 127 0.30 24.88 -6.90
CA PHE A 127 1.07 25.78 -6.04
C PHE A 127 2.45 26.16 -6.61
N ASN A 128 2.78 25.74 -7.83
CA ASN A 128 4.11 25.88 -8.45
C ASN A 128 5.26 25.24 -7.65
N THR A 129 4.94 24.35 -6.69
CA THR A 129 5.94 23.64 -5.87
C THR A 129 5.32 22.43 -5.16
N GLY A 130 6.16 21.55 -4.62
CA GLY A 130 5.78 20.46 -3.71
C GLY A 130 5.26 19.20 -4.38
N VAL A 131 5.16 18.13 -3.58
CA VAL A 131 4.58 16.82 -3.95
C VAL A 131 3.83 16.26 -2.75
N MET A 132 2.79 15.45 -2.97
CA MET A 132 2.06 14.81 -1.88
C MET A 132 2.79 13.55 -1.43
N HIS A 133 3.32 13.53 -0.20
CA HIS A 133 4.15 12.40 0.29
C HIS A 133 3.44 11.45 1.27
N SER A 134 2.10 11.46 1.27
CA SER A 134 1.26 10.69 2.20
C SER A 134 1.23 9.19 1.91
N LYS A 135 1.10 8.39 2.97
CA LYS A 135 1.07 6.93 2.94
C LYS A 135 0.09 6.43 4.00
N VAL A 136 -1.19 6.56 3.69
CA VAL A 136 -2.28 6.37 4.64
C VAL A 136 -3.33 5.44 4.05
N ILE A 137 -3.82 4.51 4.86
CA ILE A 137 -4.98 3.69 4.56
C ILE A 137 -5.95 3.83 5.73
N VAL A 138 -7.20 4.21 5.48
CA VAL A 138 -8.25 4.29 6.50
C VAL A 138 -9.36 3.32 6.12
N ALA A 139 -9.71 2.42 7.02
CA ALA A 139 -10.81 1.47 6.89
C ALA A 139 -12.00 1.93 7.74
N ASP A 140 -13.16 2.08 7.10
CA ASP A 140 -14.45 2.39 7.74
C ASP A 140 -14.46 3.61 8.67
N ASN A 141 -13.53 4.55 8.49
CA ASN A 141 -13.29 5.68 9.40
C ASN A 141 -13.06 5.26 10.86
N LYS A 142 -12.54 4.04 11.09
CA LYS A 142 -12.33 3.47 12.43
C LYS A 142 -10.90 3.00 12.66
N HIS A 143 -10.30 2.38 11.65
CA HIS A 143 -8.95 1.82 11.74
C HIS A 143 -8.09 2.43 10.65
N PHE A 144 -6.81 2.64 10.92
CA PHE A 144 -5.91 3.24 9.94
C PHE A 144 -4.51 2.66 10.01
N TYR A 145 -3.80 2.80 8.89
CA TYR A 145 -2.36 2.73 8.79
C TYR A 145 -1.83 4.13 8.48
N LEU A 146 -0.77 4.52 9.16
CA LEU A 146 0.03 5.72 8.90
C LEU A 146 1.50 5.33 9.11
N GLY A 147 2.33 5.49 8.09
CA GLY A 147 3.74 5.12 8.18
C GLY A 147 4.56 5.53 6.96
N SER A 148 5.74 4.93 6.79
CA SER A 148 6.71 5.26 5.74
C SER A 148 6.62 4.37 4.50
N ALA A 149 5.84 3.29 4.52
CA ALA A 149 5.71 2.39 3.38
C ALA A 149 4.85 3.00 2.26
N ASN A 150 5.40 3.11 1.05
CA ASN A 150 4.62 3.46 -0.15
C ASN A 150 3.72 2.28 -0.55
N LEU A 151 2.66 2.53 -1.33
CA LEU A 151 1.80 1.49 -1.92
C LEU A 151 2.53 0.75 -3.06
N ASP A 152 3.70 0.21 -2.74
CA ASP A 152 4.72 -0.31 -3.65
C ASP A 152 5.33 -1.60 -3.08
N TRP A 153 5.62 -2.57 -3.95
CA TRP A 153 6.10 -3.89 -3.55
C TRP A 153 7.41 -3.83 -2.76
N ARG A 154 8.31 -2.89 -3.08
CA ARG A 154 9.61 -2.75 -2.39
C ARG A 154 9.43 -2.33 -0.94
N SER A 155 8.40 -1.52 -0.67
CA SER A 155 8.09 -1.07 0.69
C SER A 155 7.59 -2.21 1.57
N LEU A 156 7.13 -3.32 0.97
CA LEU A 156 6.68 -4.49 1.71
C LEU A 156 7.79 -5.54 1.91
N THR A 157 8.74 -5.65 0.97
CA THR A 157 9.70 -6.77 0.98
C THR A 157 11.19 -6.39 0.95
N GLN A 158 11.55 -5.18 0.53
CA GLN A 158 12.95 -4.80 0.25
C GLN A 158 13.48 -3.63 1.09
N VAL A 159 12.60 -2.96 1.84
CA VAL A 159 12.94 -1.77 2.61
C VAL A 159 12.42 -1.95 4.03
N ILE A 160 13.17 -1.45 5.02
CA ILE A 160 12.67 -1.32 6.39
C ILE A 160 11.80 -0.07 6.48
N ASN A 161 10.54 -0.23 6.88
CA ASN A 161 9.58 0.85 7.06
C ASN A 161 8.94 0.73 8.44
N LEU A 162 8.51 1.87 9.00
CA LEU A 162 7.78 2.00 10.26
C LEU A 162 6.40 2.62 10.01
#